data_AF-A0AAW5R937-F1
#
_entry.id   AF-A0AAW5R937-F1
#
_cell.length_a   1.000
_cell.length_b   1.000
_cell.length_c   1.000
_cell.angle_alpha   90.00
_cell.angle_beta   90.00
_cell.angle_gamma   90.00
#
_symmetry.space_group_name_H-M   'P 1'
#
loop_
_entity.id
_entity.type
_entity.pdbx_description
1 polymer ?
#
loop_
_entity_poly.entity_id
_entity_poly.type
_entity_poly.pdbx_seq_one_letter_code
_entity_poly.pdbx_strand_id
1 'polypeptide(L)' 'MIRRIKHASTATCTLPIYMGFLMTEPNSISCTQLAETYNISHDSVNRFL' A
#
# COMPACT_ATOMS: atom_id res chain seq x y z
N MET A 1 18.50 4.40 11.00
CA MET A 1 18.14 5.82 10.81
C MET A 1 16.66 5.88 10.42
N ILE A 2 15.77 6.33 11.31
CA ILE A 2 14.33 6.45 11.02
C ILE A 2 14.09 7.83 10.40
N ARG A 3 13.51 7.87 9.19
CA ARG A 3 13.14 9.12 8.53
C ARG A 3 12.04 9.81 9.33
N ARG A 4 12.26 11.05 9.75
CA ARG A 4 11.20 11.91 10.29
C ARG A 4 10.24 12.28 9.17
N ILE A 5 9.01 11.80 9.27
CA ILE A 5 7.95 12.13 8.33
C ILE A 5 7.55 13.60 8.59
N LYS A 6 7.85 14.50 7.65
CA LYS A 6 7.51 15.94 7.76
C LYS A 6 6.10 16.25 7.27
N HIS A 7 5.51 15.39 6.46
CA HIS A 7 4.19 15.58 5.85
C HIS A 7 3.37 14.30 5.97
N ALA A 8 2.08 14.44 6.30
CA ALA A 8 1.16 13.31 6.28
C ALA A 8 1.20 12.63 4.90
N SER A 9 1.19 11.29 4.88
CA SER A 9 1.15 10.55 3.63
C SER A 9 -0.14 10.90 2.88
N THR A 10 -0.01 11.23 1.60
CA THR A 10 -1.15 11.41 0.70
C THR A 10 -1.59 10.10 0.04
N ALA A 11 -1.01 8.97 0.47
CA ALA A 11 -1.42 7.66 0.02
C ALA A 11 -2.86 7.37 0.44
N THR A 12 -3.69 7.01 -0.53
CA THR A 12 -4.98 6.35 -0.32
C THR A 12 -4.81 4.89 0.16
N CYS A 13 -3.65 4.27 -0.09
CA CYS A 13 -3.29 2.99 0.49
C CYS A 13 -3.10 3.14 2.00
N THR A 14 -3.75 2.29 2.79
CA THR A 14 -3.70 2.32 4.25
C THR A 14 -3.27 0.97 4.80
N LEU A 15 -2.82 0.95 6.06
CA LEU A 15 -2.40 -0.28 6.72
C LEU A 15 -3.48 -1.39 6.72
N PRO A 16 -4.77 -1.10 6.98
CA PRO A 16 -5.83 -2.12 6.89
C PRO A 16 -6.00 -2.69 5.48
N ILE A 17 -5.88 -1.86 4.44
CA ILE A 17 -5.96 -2.30 3.03
C ILE A 17 -4.80 -3.24 2.72
N TYR A 18 -3.58 -2.83 3.08
CA TYR A 18 -2.38 -3.62 2.84
C TYR A 18 -2.41 -4.95 3.59
N MET A 19 -2.76 -4.94 4.89
CA MET A 19 -2.89 -6.17 5.68
C MET A 19 -4.00 -7.07 5.14
N GLY A 20 -5.14 -6.51 4.74
CA GLY A 20 -6.24 -7.24 4.09
C GLY A 20 -5.77 -8.00 2.86
N PHE A 21 -5.03 -7.31 1.99
CA PHE A 21 -4.44 -7.92 0.80
C PHE A 21 -3.43 -9.03 1.10
N LEU A 22 -2.54 -8.81 2.07
CA LEU A 22 -1.56 -9.84 2.48
C LEU A 22 -2.23 -11.11 3.02
N MET A 23 -3.38 -10.97 3.68
CA MET A 23 -4.16 -12.11 4.17
C MET A 23 -4.85 -12.88 3.03
N THR A 24 -5.15 -12.22 1.91
CA THR A 24 -5.78 -12.86 0.74
C THR A 24 -4.79 -13.46 -0.24
N GLU A 25 -3.62 -12.83 -0.43
CA GLU A 25 -2.60 -13.22 -1.42
C GLU A 25 -1.24 -13.47 -0.72
N PRO A 26 -1.04 -14.64 -0.09
CA PRO A 26 0.16 -14.90 0.72
C PRO A 26 1.41 -15.26 -0.10
N ASN A 27 1.26 -15.64 -1.37
CA ASN A 27 2.36 -16.23 -2.15
C ASN A 27 2.97 -15.31 -3.22
N SER A 28 2.26 -14.26 -3.65
CA SER A 28 2.73 -13.33 -4.68
C SER A 28 2.13 -11.94 -4.48
N ILE A 29 2.85 -11.09 -3.74
CA ILE A 29 2.40 -9.74 -3.42
C ILE A 29 2.89 -8.81 -4.51
N SER A 30 1.98 -8.31 -5.34
CA SER A 30 2.29 -7.28 -6.34
C SER A 30 1.61 -5.96 -5.98
N CYS A 31 2.37 -4.85 -6.01
CA CYS A 31 1.81 -3.51 -5.86
C CYS A 31 0.77 -3.18 -6.93
N THR A 32 0.92 -3.75 -8.13
CA THR A 32 -0.06 -3.62 -9.23
C THR A 32 -1.35 -4.35 -8.89
N GLN A 33 -1.26 -5.60 -8.43
CA GLN A 33 -2.46 -6.36 -8.01
C GLN A 33 -3.17 -5.69 -6.84
N LEU A 34 -2.43 -5.18 -5.84
CA LEU A 34 -3.01 -4.42 -4.72
C LEU A 34 -3.75 -3.17 -5.23
N ALA A 35 -3.12 -2.43 -6.14
CA ALA A 35 -3.68 -1.23 -6.74
C ALA A 35 -4.99 -1.53 -7.50
N GLU A 36 -5.01 -2.59 -8.30
CA GLU A 36 -6.19 -3.03 -9.04
C GLU A 36 -7.30 -3.55 -8.11
N THR A 37 -6.95 -4.38 -7.13
CA THR A 37 -7.91 -5.01 -6.20
C THR A 37 -8.69 -3.98 -5.39
N TYR A 38 -8.01 -2.92 -4.94
CA TYR A 38 -8.60 -1.86 -4.12
C TYR A 38 -8.93 -0.59 -4.92
N ASN A 39 -8.79 -0.64 -6.25
CA ASN A 39 -9.01 0.48 -7.17
C ASN A 39 -8.30 1.78 -6.73
N ILE A 40 -7.04 1.66 -6.31
CA ILE A 40 -6.17 2.76 -5.91
C ILE A 40 -5.01 2.89 -6.90
N SER A 41 -4.34 4.04 -6.92
CA SER A 41 -3.17 4.20 -7.80
C SER A 41 -1.97 3.39 -7.31
N HIS A 42 -1.20 2.84 -8.24
CA HIS A 42 0.08 2.20 -7.91
C HIS A 42 1.03 3.15 -7.15
N ASP A 43 1.05 4.44 -7.53
CA ASP A 43 1.80 5.48 -6.83
C ASP A 43 1.37 5.64 -5.36
N SER A 44 0.07 5.48 -5.06
CA SER A 44 -0.44 5.49 -3.70
C SER A 44 0.09 4.31 -2.87
N VAL A 45 0.11 3.10 -3.45
CA VAL A 45 0.75 1.93 -2.84
C VAL A 45 2.23 2.18 -2.56
N ASN A 46 2.94 2.73 -3.54
CA ASN A 46 4.38 2.98 -3.45
C ASN A 46 4.75 4.12 -2.49
N ARG A 47 3.83 5.06 -2.23
CA ARG A 47 4.00 6.08 -1.18
C ARG A 47 3.67 5.55 0.22
N PHE A 48 2.89 4.49 0.30
CA PHE A 48 2.56 3.84 1.56
C PHE A 48 3.67 2.89 2.04
N LEU A 49 4.24 2.09 1.13
CA LEU A 49 5.38 1.20 1.39
C LEU A 49 6.69 1.99 1.60
#